data_AF-A0A0F0CQY7-F1
#
_entry.id   AF-A0A0F0CQY7-F1
#
_cell.length_a   1.000
_cell.length_b   1.000
_cell.length_c   1.000
_cell.angle_alpha   90.00
_cell.angle_beta   90.00
_cell.angle_gamma   90.00
#
_symmetry.space_group_name_H-M   'P 1'
#
loop_
_entity.id
_entity.type
_entity.pdbx_description
1 polymer ?
#
loop_
_entity_poly.entity_id
_entity_poly.type
_entity_poly.pdbx_seq_one_letter_code
_entity_poly.pdbx_strand_id
1 'polypeptide(L)'
;MFKKSNILLKVVTNLLISAFFLQSVILPEERQAYASNNVAQESYFNVKNIDIPFSQGELEYRYYEGTKKKTIIHIQDAHCDYGIQKNISEIIKHLSEEYGIKEVCLEGGKGKYDFSSLYRIKFKGIRERVADFLMEEGLVNGVENFAINNQGKINIFGIEDTAAYKNNLASYREFVKYKNGAEKFLEEAKIKIERLKAGLYSEGLKKLDSESNGYKEGRIAFDEYLRVLQKIVEKEKIDISGNMEFGRVLEMSGKEKQIDFKKAEGERKKLVEILGEKLSRNEVKRMVENIEKFSQEEMLGSKFYEYLLKMGEWCEVESREIPELARYYEYIKFYEGIKNKNLLNLA
;
A
#
# COMPACT_ATOMS: atom_id res chain seq x y z
N MET A 1 -41.01 -15.13 30.97
CA MET A 1 -39.55 -14.99 30.73
C MET A 1 -39.16 -15.95 29.62
N PHE A 2 -39.22 -15.49 28.37
CA PHE A 2 -38.95 -16.30 27.19
C PHE A 2 -37.46 -16.34 26.87
N LYS A 3 -36.84 -17.51 26.97
CA LYS A 3 -35.58 -17.86 26.32
C LYS A 3 -35.96 -18.62 25.04
N LYS A 4 -36.23 -17.91 23.93
CA LYS A 4 -36.28 -18.53 22.61
C LYS A 4 -34.87 -18.50 22.04
N SER A 5 -34.23 -19.66 22.06
CA SER A 5 -32.93 -19.93 21.46
C SER A 5 -33.06 -19.82 19.94
N ASN A 6 -32.40 -18.83 19.33
CA ASN A 6 -32.30 -18.69 17.87
C ASN A 6 -31.30 -19.72 17.31
N ILE A 7 -31.76 -20.98 17.29
CA ILE A 7 -31.06 -22.11 16.68
C ILE A 7 -30.84 -21.86 15.18
N LEU A 8 -31.77 -21.17 14.51
CA LEU A 8 -31.66 -20.81 13.10
C LEU A 8 -30.49 -19.86 12.82
N LEU A 9 -30.25 -18.87 13.70
CA LEU A 9 -29.14 -17.92 13.56
C LEU A 9 -27.79 -18.62 13.72
N LYS A 10 -27.65 -19.52 14.70
CA LYS A 10 -26.42 -20.31 14.88
C LYS A 10 -26.17 -21.29 13.72
N VAL A 11 -27.21 -21.85 13.13
CA VAL A 11 -27.10 -22.75 11.97
C VAL A 11 -26.68 -21.97 10.73
N VAL A 12 -27.21 -20.77 10.49
CA VAL A 12 -26.84 -19.92 9.34
C VAL A 12 -25.42 -19.35 9.50
N THR A 13 -25.02 -18.90 10.70
CA THR A 13 -23.65 -18.42 10.95
C THR A 13 -22.62 -19.56 10.79
N ASN A 14 -22.93 -20.77 11.25
CA ASN A 14 -22.04 -21.92 11.04
C ASN A 14 -22.04 -22.42 9.59
N LEU A 15 -23.15 -22.30 8.84
CA LEU A 15 -23.20 -22.57 7.39
C LEU A 15 -22.38 -21.56 6.59
N LEU A 16 -22.38 -20.28 6.95
CA LEU A 16 -21.55 -19.26 6.31
C LEU A 16 -20.06 -19.47 6.64
N ILE A 17 -19.70 -19.74 7.90
CA ILE A 17 -18.30 -20.01 8.29
C ILE A 17 -17.78 -21.31 7.65
N SER A 18 -18.61 -22.35 7.53
CA SER A 18 -18.23 -23.61 6.87
C SER A 18 -18.17 -23.51 5.34
N ALA A 19 -19.01 -22.68 4.72
CA ALA A 19 -18.91 -22.37 3.29
C ALA A 19 -17.60 -21.65 2.96
N PHE A 20 -17.16 -20.72 3.83
CA PHE A 20 -15.86 -20.03 3.71
C PHE A 20 -14.64 -20.96 3.91
N PHE A 21 -14.76 -22.00 4.74
CA PHE A 21 -13.68 -22.98 4.97
C PHE A 21 -13.62 -24.13 3.94
N LEU A 22 -14.75 -24.51 3.33
CA LEU A 22 -14.78 -25.59 2.34
C LEU A 22 -14.42 -25.11 0.93
N GLN A 23 -14.65 -23.83 0.60
CA GLN A 23 -14.29 -23.26 -0.70
C GLN A 23 -12.78 -23.00 -0.84
N SER A 24 -12.02 -22.97 0.27
CA SER A 24 -10.56 -22.89 0.28
C SER A 24 -9.85 -24.25 0.27
N VAL A 25 -10.58 -25.38 0.43
CA VAL A 25 -9.97 -26.72 0.60
C VAL A 25 -10.41 -27.74 -0.45
N ILE A 26 -11.51 -27.53 -1.19
CA ILE A 26 -11.96 -28.51 -2.19
C ILE A 26 -12.49 -27.77 -3.43
N LEU A 27 -11.63 -27.57 -4.43
CA LEU A 27 -11.85 -27.90 -5.85
C LEU A 27 -10.63 -27.45 -6.70
N PRO A 28 -10.02 -28.34 -7.51
CA PRO A 28 -9.05 -27.96 -8.53
C PRO A 28 -9.77 -27.27 -9.70
N GLU A 29 -9.29 -26.11 -10.17
CA GLU A 29 -9.79 -25.51 -11.41
C GLU A 29 -9.45 -26.39 -12.61
N GLU A 30 -10.40 -27.23 -13.04
CA GLU A 30 -10.46 -27.68 -14.44
C GLU A 30 -11.01 -26.53 -15.30
N ARG A 31 -10.11 -25.80 -15.97
CA ARG A 31 -10.51 -24.90 -17.06
C ARG A 31 -10.81 -25.73 -18.31
N GLN A 32 -12.09 -25.97 -18.59
CA GLN A 32 -12.52 -26.39 -19.93
C GLN A 32 -12.36 -25.23 -20.91
N ALA A 33 -11.51 -25.45 -21.91
CA ALA A 33 -11.26 -24.52 -23.00
C ALA A 33 -12.50 -24.42 -23.92
N TYR A 34 -13.13 -23.25 -23.94
CA TYR A 34 -13.96 -22.85 -25.08
C TYR A 34 -13.02 -22.31 -26.16
N ALA A 35 -12.82 -23.10 -27.21
CA ALA A 35 -12.14 -22.67 -28.42
C ALA A 35 -13.02 -21.62 -29.15
N SER A 36 -12.69 -20.35 -28.99
CA SER A 36 -13.15 -19.30 -29.90
C SER A 36 -12.11 -19.11 -30.99
N ASN A 37 -12.50 -19.45 -32.22
CA ASN A 37 -11.76 -19.08 -33.42
C ASN A 37 -11.80 -17.55 -33.56
N ASN A 38 -10.77 -16.86 -33.07
CA ASN A 38 -10.58 -15.44 -33.35
C ASN A 38 -9.30 -15.23 -34.15
N VAL A 39 -9.52 -14.78 -35.38
CA VAL A 39 -8.54 -14.21 -36.29
C VAL A 39 -7.70 -13.17 -35.54
N ALA A 40 -6.38 -13.31 -35.60
CA ALA A 40 -5.44 -12.42 -34.93
C ALA A 40 -5.53 -11.00 -35.50
N GLN A 41 -6.31 -10.14 -34.84
CA GLN A 41 -6.08 -8.70 -34.86
C GLN A 41 -4.99 -8.40 -33.84
N GLU A 42 -3.89 -7.77 -34.28
CA GLU A 42 -2.87 -7.22 -33.39
C GLU A 42 -3.54 -6.19 -32.46
N SER A 43 -3.91 -6.61 -31.26
CA SER A 43 -4.40 -5.71 -30.21
C SER A 43 -3.21 -4.91 -29.70
N TYR A 44 -3.18 -3.62 -30.01
CA TYR A 44 -2.20 -2.71 -29.44
C TYR A 44 -2.35 -2.66 -27.92
N PHE A 45 -1.24 -2.83 -27.21
CA PHE A 45 -1.18 -2.73 -25.75
C PHE A 45 -1.57 -1.31 -25.29
N ASN A 46 -2.78 -1.15 -24.75
CA ASN A 46 -3.29 0.15 -24.34
C ASN A 46 -2.97 0.44 -22.87
N VAL A 47 -2.02 1.35 -22.64
CA VAL A 47 -1.57 1.80 -21.31
C VAL A 47 -2.71 2.32 -20.44
N LYS A 48 -3.81 2.79 -21.03
CA LYS A 48 -4.99 3.27 -20.28
C LYS A 48 -5.66 2.18 -19.45
N ASN A 49 -5.49 0.92 -19.83
CA ASN A 49 -6.17 -0.22 -19.23
C ASN A 49 -5.28 -1.02 -18.28
N ILE A 50 -4.03 -0.58 -18.05
CA ILE A 50 -3.19 -1.20 -17.03
C ILE A 50 -3.72 -0.77 -15.67
N ASP A 51 -4.09 -1.74 -14.86
CA ASP A 51 -4.43 -1.57 -13.47
C ASP A 51 -3.52 -2.46 -12.64
N ILE A 52 -3.19 -2.03 -11.42
CA ILE A 52 -2.41 -2.80 -10.45
C ILE A 52 -3.24 -2.83 -9.17
N PRO A 53 -3.45 -4.02 -8.56
CA PRO A 53 -4.13 -4.11 -7.27
C PRO A 53 -3.48 -3.17 -6.23
N PHE A 54 -4.30 -2.41 -5.51
CA PHE A 54 -3.81 -1.43 -4.53
C PHE A 54 -2.95 -2.06 -3.44
N SER A 55 -3.26 -3.28 -3.03
CA SER A 55 -2.47 -4.12 -2.12
C SER A 55 -1.03 -4.37 -2.56
N GLN A 56 -0.79 -4.36 -3.87
CA GLN A 56 0.51 -4.66 -4.48
C GLN A 56 1.31 -3.38 -4.75
N GLY A 57 0.66 -2.25 -5.05
CA GLY A 57 1.36 -1.00 -5.23
C GLY A 57 0.45 0.14 -5.71
N GLU A 58 0.97 1.36 -5.61
CA GLU A 58 0.26 2.57 -6.03
C GLU A 58 0.78 3.08 -7.37
N LEU A 59 -0.14 3.38 -8.30
CA LEU A 59 0.20 4.05 -9.55
C LEU A 59 0.45 5.54 -9.29
N GLU A 60 1.73 5.96 -9.24
CA GLU A 60 2.09 7.35 -8.97
C GLU A 60 1.69 8.30 -10.11
N TYR A 61 2.00 7.95 -11.36
CA TYR A 61 1.68 8.77 -12.52
C TYR A 61 1.52 7.92 -13.79
N ARG A 62 0.73 8.46 -14.72
CA ARG A 62 0.62 7.94 -16.08
C ARG A 62 0.91 9.06 -17.05
N TYR A 63 2.01 8.94 -17.76
CA TYR A 63 2.36 9.87 -18.82
C TYR A 63 1.98 9.29 -20.18
N TYR A 64 1.29 10.09 -20.98
CA TYR A 64 0.97 9.75 -22.37
C TYR A 64 1.46 10.89 -23.26
N GLU A 65 2.68 10.77 -23.74
CA GLU A 65 3.17 11.64 -24.80
C GLU A 65 4.14 10.83 -25.65
N GLY A 66 3.74 10.55 -26.88
CA GLY A 66 4.57 9.79 -27.79
C GLY A 66 3.84 9.45 -29.09
N THR A 67 4.54 9.64 -30.20
CA THR A 67 4.16 9.16 -31.53
C THR A 67 4.53 7.70 -31.76
N LYS A 68 5.14 7.02 -30.76
CA LYS A 68 5.65 5.65 -30.86
C LYS A 68 4.83 4.67 -30.02
N LYS A 69 4.58 3.50 -30.61
CA LYS A 69 3.76 2.38 -30.10
C LYS A 69 4.40 1.56 -28.95
N LYS A 70 5.26 2.14 -28.11
CA LYS A 70 5.97 1.42 -27.04
C LYS A 70 5.57 1.94 -25.66
N THR A 71 5.42 1.03 -24.71
CA THR A 71 5.07 1.33 -23.32
C THR A 71 6.24 1.02 -22.42
N ILE A 72 6.56 1.93 -21.52
CA ILE A 72 7.52 1.71 -20.43
C ILE A 72 6.72 1.79 -19.13
N ILE A 73 6.85 0.77 -18.30
CA ILE A 73 6.29 0.74 -16.94
C ILE A 73 7.48 0.87 -16.01
N HIS A 74 7.48 1.93 -15.20
CA HIS A 74 8.52 2.19 -14.22
C HIS A 74 7.99 1.79 -12.85
N ILE A 75 8.64 0.83 -12.21
CA ILE A 75 8.31 0.35 -10.87
C ILE A 75 9.37 0.89 -9.92
N GLN A 76 8.96 1.66 -8.92
CA GLN A 76 9.85 2.15 -7.87
C GLN A 76 10.01 1.08 -6.80
N ASP A 77 11.24 0.89 -6.35
CA ASP A 77 11.59 -0.08 -5.31
C ASP A 77 12.01 0.64 -4.02
N ALA A 78 11.43 0.24 -2.89
CA ALA A 78 11.98 0.53 -1.58
C ALA A 78 12.88 -0.65 -1.19
N HIS A 79 14.15 -0.54 -1.55
CA HIS A 79 15.14 -1.62 -1.46
C HIS A 79 15.18 -2.31 -0.09
N CYS A 80 15.42 -3.62 -0.14
CA CYS A 80 15.64 -4.48 1.03
C CYS A 80 14.48 -4.57 2.02
N ASP A 81 13.28 -4.09 1.68
CA ASP A 81 12.05 -4.38 2.42
C ASP A 81 11.37 -5.64 1.86
N TYR A 82 11.31 -6.69 2.66
CA TYR A 82 10.75 -7.98 2.24
C TYR A 82 9.28 -7.90 1.79
N GLY A 83 8.47 -7.08 2.45
CA GLY A 83 7.07 -6.88 2.08
C GLY A 83 6.94 -6.21 0.71
N ILE A 84 7.75 -5.18 0.47
CA ILE A 84 7.82 -4.48 -0.82
C ILE A 84 8.35 -5.41 -1.92
N GLN A 85 9.36 -6.23 -1.65
CA GLN A 85 9.86 -7.19 -2.65
C GLN A 85 8.81 -8.24 -3.03
N LYS A 86 8.00 -8.72 -2.07
CA LYS A 86 6.84 -9.59 -2.37
C LYS A 86 5.83 -8.88 -3.27
N ASN A 87 5.51 -7.64 -2.94
CA ASN A 87 4.60 -6.82 -3.74
C ASN A 87 5.12 -6.62 -5.16
N ILE A 88 6.41 -6.32 -5.34
CA ILE A 88 7.05 -6.23 -6.65
C ILE A 88 6.94 -7.57 -7.41
N SER A 89 7.17 -8.71 -6.76
CA SER A 89 6.99 -10.03 -7.38
C SER A 89 5.56 -10.23 -7.90
N GLU A 90 4.55 -9.84 -7.14
CA GLU A 90 3.14 -9.93 -7.56
C GLU A 90 2.79 -8.92 -8.66
N ILE A 91 3.34 -7.70 -8.63
CA ILE A 91 3.20 -6.73 -9.74
C ILE A 91 3.75 -7.33 -11.03
N ILE A 92 4.96 -7.90 -10.99
CA ILE A 92 5.58 -8.51 -12.18
C ILE A 92 4.76 -9.69 -12.68
N LYS A 93 4.22 -10.52 -11.77
CA LYS A 93 3.32 -11.61 -12.11
C LYS A 93 2.08 -11.10 -12.83
N HIS A 94 1.38 -10.12 -12.25
CA HIS A 94 0.19 -9.51 -12.84
C HIS A 94 0.48 -8.91 -14.22
N LEU A 95 1.58 -8.16 -14.35
CA LEU A 95 2.05 -7.59 -15.62
C LEU A 95 2.41 -8.67 -16.66
N SER A 96 2.97 -9.80 -16.24
CA SER A 96 3.31 -10.88 -17.15
C SER A 96 2.07 -11.67 -17.60
N GLU A 97 1.15 -11.96 -16.68
CA GLU A 97 -0.01 -12.83 -16.92
C GLU A 97 -1.15 -12.11 -17.66
N GLU A 98 -1.54 -10.91 -17.20
CA GLU A 98 -2.68 -10.17 -17.77
C GLU A 98 -2.31 -9.38 -19.02
N TYR A 99 -1.07 -8.88 -19.06
CA TYR A 99 -0.62 -7.90 -20.04
C TYR A 99 0.47 -8.42 -20.97
N GLY A 100 0.96 -9.65 -20.74
CA GLY A 100 1.95 -10.30 -21.60
C GLY A 100 3.32 -9.62 -21.59
N ILE A 101 3.66 -8.87 -20.54
CA ILE A 101 4.97 -8.25 -20.40
C ILE A 101 6.03 -9.34 -20.18
N LYS A 102 7.10 -9.28 -20.97
CA LYS A 102 8.17 -10.29 -20.99
C LYS A 102 9.57 -9.73 -20.73
N GLU A 103 9.77 -8.43 -20.81
CA GLU A 103 11.08 -7.80 -20.65
C GLU A 103 11.07 -6.92 -19.41
N VAL A 104 11.96 -7.18 -18.47
CA VAL A 104 12.12 -6.40 -17.24
C VAL A 104 13.56 -5.91 -17.15
N CYS A 105 13.73 -4.60 -17.03
CA CYS A 105 15.05 -3.97 -16.88
C CYS A 105 15.28 -3.67 -15.39
N LEU A 106 16.42 -4.10 -14.84
CA LEU A 106 16.74 -3.96 -13.41
C LEU A 106 17.93 -3.05 -13.16
N GLU A 107 17.81 -2.19 -12.14
CA GLU A 107 18.93 -1.46 -11.52
C GLU A 107 19.76 -2.42 -10.64
N GLY A 108 21.04 -2.11 -10.42
CA GLY A 108 21.94 -2.90 -9.56
C GLY A 108 22.64 -4.08 -10.24
N GLY A 109 22.17 -4.53 -11.41
CA GLY A 109 22.81 -5.56 -12.23
C GLY A 109 23.15 -5.10 -13.64
N LYS A 110 24.00 -5.85 -14.34
CA LYS A 110 24.36 -5.57 -15.74
C LYS A 110 24.23 -6.80 -16.64
N GLY A 111 23.55 -6.61 -17.76
CA GLY A 111 23.40 -7.64 -18.79
C GLY A 111 22.35 -8.69 -18.43
N LYS A 112 22.40 -9.84 -19.08
CA LYS A 112 21.42 -10.91 -18.85
C LYS A 112 21.69 -11.61 -17.53
N TYR A 113 20.63 -11.83 -16.77
CA TYR A 113 20.68 -12.63 -15.55
C TYR A 113 20.70 -14.13 -15.87
N ASP A 114 21.41 -14.91 -15.06
CA ASP A 114 21.45 -16.37 -15.13
C ASP A 114 21.00 -17.00 -13.81
N PHE A 115 19.86 -17.68 -13.83
CA PHE A 115 19.33 -18.43 -12.68
C PHE A 115 19.47 -19.95 -12.87
N SER A 116 20.33 -20.41 -13.79
CA SER A 116 20.52 -21.81 -14.13
C SER A 116 20.76 -22.71 -12.92
N SER A 117 21.52 -22.25 -11.93
CA SER A 117 21.76 -22.95 -10.66
C SER A 117 20.47 -23.18 -9.86
N LEU A 118 19.60 -22.18 -9.78
CA LEU A 118 18.32 -22.27 -9.05
C LEU A 118 17.28 -23.09 -9.82
N TYR A 119 17.31 -23.07 -11.16
CA TYR A 119 16.48 -23.91 -12.02
C TYR A 119 16.79 -25.42 -11.93
N ARG A 120 17.93 -25.81 -11.34
CA ARG A 120 18.23 -27.22 -11.05
C ARG A 120 17.37 -27.78 -9.91
N ILE A 121 16.81 -26.93 -9.06
CA ILE A 121 15.87 -27.33 -8.01
C ILE A 121 14.53 -27.69 -8.67
N LYS A 122 14.33 -28.97 -8.97
CA LYS A 122 13.16 -29.46 -9.74
C LYS A 122 11.84 -29.40 -8.97
N PHE A 123 11.89 -29.59 -7.65
CA PHE A 123 10.69 -29.55 -6.84
C PHE A 123 10.28 -28.10 -6.56
N LYS A 124 9.18 -27.66 -7.16
CA LYS A 124 8.70 -26.27 -7.13
C LYS A 124 8.60 -25.70 -5.71
N GLY A 125 7.98 -26.42 -4.78
CA GLY A 125 7.84 -25.93 -3.40
C GLY A 125 9.16 -25.83 -2.60
N ILE A 126 10.24 -26.50 -3.02
CA ILE A 126 11.58 -26.30 -2.44
C ILE A 126 12.21 -25.06 -3.07
N ARG A 127 12.10 -24.91 -4.39
CA ARG A 127 12.63 -23.74 -5.10
C ARG A 127 11.97 -22.44 -4.61
N GLU A 128 10.66 -22.45 -4.41
CA GLU A 128 9.91 -21.29 -3.88
C GLU A 128 10.42 -20.91 -2.48
N ARG A 129 10.57 -21.88 -1.58
CA ARG A 129 11.12 -21.63 -0.23
C ARG A 129 12.55 -21.12 -0.25
N VAL A 130 13.39 -21.64 -1.15
CA VAL A 130 14.77 -21.15 -1.32
C VAL A 130 14.78 -19.72 -1.85
N ALA A 131 13.98 -19.42 -2.88
CA ALA A 131 13.88 -18.07 -3.45
C ALA A 131 13.32 -17.06 -2.44
N ASP A 132 12.31 -17.46 -1.66
CA ASP A 132 11.71 -16.64 -0.61
C ASP A 132 12.71 -16.36 0.52
N PHE A 133 13.44 -17.37 0.99
CA PHE A 133 14.52 -17.19 1.96
C PHE A 133 15.62 -16.25 1.45
N LEU A 134 16.07 -16.41 0.21
CA LEU A 134 17.07 -15.50 -0.37
C LEU A 134 16.55 -14.07 -0.49
N MET A 135 15.25 -13.89 -0.69
CA MET A 135 14.62 -12.57 -0.74
C MET A 135 14.49 -11.94 0.65
N GLU A 136 14.16 -12.73 1.67
CA GLU A 136 14.16 -12.31 3.07
C GLU A 136 15.55 -11.84 3.54
N GLU A 137 16.61 -12.54 3.09
CA GLU A 137 18.01 -12.16 3.36
C GLU A 137 18.53 -11.02 2.47
N GLY A 138 17.72 -10.48 1.56
CA GLY A 138 18.10 -9.39 0.65
C GLY A 138 19.13 -9.79 -0.43
N LEU A 139 19.29 -11.09 -0.71
CA LEU A 139 20.18 -11.62 -1.73
C LEU A 139 19.51 -11.75 -3.11
N VAL A 140 18.18 -11.75 -3.13
CA VAL A 140 17.32 -11.84 -4.32
C VAL A 140 16.23 -10.77 -4.21
N ASN A 141 15.98 -10.01 -5.27
CA ASN A 141 14.86 -9.04 -5.29
C ASN A 141 13.55 -9.70 -5.77
N GLY A 142 12.43 -8.98 -5.69
CA GLY A 142 11.11 -9.47 -6.06
C GLY A 142 11.00 -9.91 -7.52
N VAL A 143 11.67 -9.20 -8.44
CA VAL A 143 11.67 -9.55 -9.87
C VAL A 143 12.44 -10.85 -10.12
N GLU A 144 13.60 -10.99 -9.48
CA GLU A 144 14.41 -12.21 -9.52
C GLU A 144 13.67 -13.39 -8.89
N ASN A 145 13.00 -13.19 -7.74
CA ASN A 145 12.17 -14.21 -7.10
C ASN A 145 11.09 -14.73 -8.07
N PHE A 146 10.36 -13.82 -8.72
CA PHE A 146 9.38 -14.18 -9.74
C PHE A 146 10.03 -14.99 -10.87
N ALA A 147 11.16 -14.55 -11.43
CA ALA A 147 11.85 -15.24 -12.52
C ALA A 147 12.41 -16.62 -12.15
N ILE A 148 12.89 -16.79 -10.90
CA ILE A 148 13.37 -18.07 -10.37
C ILE A 148 12.22 -19.08 -10.32
N ASN A 149 11.04 -18.63 -9.87
CA ASN A 149 9.88 -19.50 -9.70
C ASN A 149 9.09 -19.73 -10.99
N ASN A 150 9.20 -18.83 -11.97
CA ASN A 150 8.44 -18.82 -13.22
C ASN A 150 9.36 -18.83 -14.45
N GLN A 151 10.19 -19.87 -14.55
CA GLN A 151 11.19 -20.02 -15.62
C GLN A 151 10.61 -19.76 -17.01
N GLY A 152 11.19 -18.80 -17.74
CA GLY A 152 10.84 -18.46 -19.12
C GLY A 152 9.63 -17.54 -19.28
N LYS A 153 9.00 -17.07 -18.19
CA LYS A 153 7.91 -16.08 -18.28
C LYS A 153 8.40 -14.67 -18.58
N ILE A 154 9.54 -14.29 -18.00
CA ILE A 154 10.19 -13.01 -18.24
C ILE A 154 11.68 -13.18 -18.53
N ASN A 155 12.23 -12.19 -19.25
CA ASN A 155 13.64 -11.95 -19.45
C ASN A 155 14.04 -10.76 -18.57
N ILE A 156 15.12 -10.94 -17.80
CA ILE A 156 15.68 -9.88 -16.95
C ILE A 156 16.97 -9.37 -17.59
N PHE A 157 17.05 -8.05 -17.75
CA PHE A 157 18.23 -7.36 -18.25
C PHE A 157 18.67 -6.25 -17.29
N GLY A 158 19.85 -6.40 -16.71
CA GLY A 158 20.46 -5.37 -15.87
C GLY A 158 20.92 -4.17 -16.69
N ILE A 159 20.51 -2.97 -16.29
CA ILE A 159 20.80 -1.71 -16.98
C ILE A 159 21.79 -0.81 -16.24
N GLU A 160 22.49 -1.35 -15.23
CA GLU A 160 23.43 -0.59 -14.40
C GLU A 160 24.61 0.01 -15.19
N ASP A 161 24.94 1.26 -14.86
CA ASP A 161 26.21 1.87 -15.30
C ASP A 161 27.32 1.44 -14.33
N THR A 162 28.05 0.41 -14.75
CA THR A 162 29.19 -0.12 -13.97
C THR A 162 30.27 0.93 -13.68
N ALA A 163 30.46 1.93 -14.53
CA ALA A 163 31.45 2.98 -14.29
C ALA A 163 30.95 3.92 -13.18
N ALA A 164 29.69 4.35 -13.26
CA ALA A 164 29.06 5.13 -12.20
C ALA A 164 29.06 4.38 -10.86
N TYR A 165 28.68 3.10 -10.84
CA TYR A 165 28.71 2.25 -9.66
C TYR A 165 30.12 2.19 -9.03
N LYS A 166 31.16 1.91 -9.84
CA LYS A 166 32.55 1.83 -9.34
C LYS A 166 33.04 3.15 -8.77
N ASN A 167 32.69 4.27 -9.40
CA ASN A 167 33.04 5.60 -8.92
C ASN A 167 32.35 5.93 -7.59
N ASN A 168 31.07 5.57 -7.44
CA ASN A 168 30.33 5.70 -6.19
C ASN A 168 30.96 4.83 -5.08
N LEU A 169 31.26 3.56 -5.38
CA LEU A 169 31.89 2.65 -4.41
C LEU A 169 33.27 3.15 -3.95
N ALA A 170 34.07 3.72 -4.86
CA ALA A 170 35.36 4.33 -4.50
C ALA A 170 35.16 5.54 -3.58
N SER A 171 34.19 6.40 -3.89
CA SER A 171 33.85 7.58 -3.08
C SER A 171 33.37 7.18 -1.69
N TYR A 172 32.51 6.14 -1.60
CA TYR A 172 32.06 5.59 -0.32
C TYR A 172 33.22 5.03 0.50
N ARG A 173 34.09 4.20 -0.09
CA ARG A 173 35.26 3.64 0.61
C ARG A 173 36.20 4.72 1.13
N GLU A 174 36.37 5.79 0.37
CA GLU A 174 37.16 6.94 0.82
C GLU A 174 36.49 7.64 2.00
N PHE A 175 35.18 7.90 1.91
CA PHE A 175 34.40 8.51 2.99
C PHE A 175 34.45 7.69 4.29
N VAL A 176 34.38 6.35 4.22
CA VAL A 176 34.43 5.48 5.41
C VAL A 176 35.69 5.74 6.26
N LYS A 177 36.82 6.10 5.64
CA LYS A 177 38.06 6.43 6.36
C LYS A 177 37.91 7.66 7.26
N TYR A 178 37.05 8.59 6.86
CA TYR A 178 36.78 9.84 7.59
C TYR A 178 35.54 9.77 8.47
N LYS A 179 34.74 8.69 8.38
CA LYS A 179 33.47 8.53 9.08
C LYS A 179 33.56 8.86 10.57
N ASN A 180 34.49 8.24 11.29
CA ASN A 180 34.63 8.45 12.74
C ASN A 180 34.97 9.92 13.09
N GLY A 181 35.78 10.58 12.25
CA GLY A 181 36.12 12.00 12.43
C GLY A 181 34.92 12.91 12.16
N ALA A 182 34.15 12.62 11.10
CA ALA A 182 32.92 13.32 10.77
C ALA A 182 31.85 13.15 11.86
N GLU A 183 31.65 11.93 12.37
CA GLU A 183 30.71 11.65 13.46
C GLU A 183 31.08 12.42 14.73
N LYS A 184 32.37 12.43 15.10
CA LYS A 184 32.84 13.22 16.26
C LYS A 184 32.60 14.72 16.06
N PHE A 185 32.91 15.24 14.87
CA PHE A 185 32.65 16.65 14.56
C PHE A 185 31.16 16.99 14.62
N LEU A 186 30.29 16.12 14.08
CA LEU A 186 28.84 16.32 14.11
C LEU A 186 28.30 16.29 15.54
N GLU A 187 28.80 15.41 16.40
CA GLU A 187 28.40 15.37 17.81
C GLU A 187 28.85 16.64 18.56
N GLU A 188 30.09 17.07 18.35
CA GLU A 188 30.58 18.33 18.91
C GLU A 188 29.78 19.55 18.41
N ALA A 189 29.40 19.56 17.14
CA ALA A 189 28.56 20.60 16.55
C ALA A 189 27.14 20.57 17.15
N LYS A 190 26.54 19.38 17.31
CA LYS A 190 25.23 19.21 17.93
C LYS A 190 25.22 19.75 19.36
N ILE A 191 26.23 19.42 20.17
CA ILE A 191 26.36 19.94 21.54
C ILE A 191 26.45 21.48 21.56
N LYS A 192 27.21 22.07 20.64
CA LYS A 192 27.32 23.54 20.52
C LYS A 192 25.99 24.17 20.11
N ILE A 193 25.28 23.57 19.15
CA ILE A 193 23.95 24.01 18.71
C ILE A 193 22.96 23.98 19.88
N GLU A 194 22.90 22.88 20.64
CA GLU A 194 21.99 22.77 21.79
C GLU A 194 22.25 23.84 22.86
N ARG A 195 23.53 24.19 23.11
CA ARG A 195 23.89 25.32 23.99
C ARG A 195 23.39 26.66 23.47
N LEU A 196 23.53 26.89 22.16
CA LEU A 196 23.03 28.13 21.54
C LEU A 196 21.50 28.19 21.59
N LYS A 197 20.81 27.10 21.29
CA LYS A 197 19.34 26.99 21.40
C LYS A 197 18.88 27.35 22.81
N ALA A 198 19.53 26.83 23.85
CA ALA A 198 19.16 27.10 25.23
C ALA A 198 19.16 28.61 25.58
N GLY A 199 20.08 29.38 25.01
CA GLY A 199 20.20 30.82 25.23
C GLY A 199 19.41 31.71 24.26
N LEU A 200 19.16 31.24 23.03
CA LEU A 200 18.52 32.02 21.97
C LEU A 200 17.03 31.73 21.79
N TYR A 201 16.59 30.50 22.04
CA TYR A 201 15.20 30.12 21.81
C TYR A 201 14.30 30.75 22.86
N SER A 202 13.15 31.26 22.39
CA SER A 202 12.02 31.54 23.27
C SER A 202 11.48 30.25 23.88
N GLU A 203 10.70 30.36 24.96
CA GLU A 203 10.05 29.19 25.57
C GLU A 203 9.17 28.40 24.58
N GLY A 204 8.54 29.11 23.62
CA GLY A 204 7.79 28.46 22.54
C GLY A 204 8.67 27.63 21.61
N LEU A 205 9.83 28.17 21.22
CA LEU A 205 10.79 27.47 20.35
C LEU A 205 11.47 26.30 21.05
N LYS A 206 11.82 26.44 22.33
CA LYS A 206 12.35 25.33 23.14
C LYS A 206 11.36 24.16 23.21
N LYS A 207 10.09 24.48 23.44
CA LYS A 207 9.03 23.47 23.44
C LYS A 207 8.89 22.80 22.08
N LEU A 208 8.80 23.57 20.99
CA LEU A 208 8.71 23.01 19.64
C LEU A 208 9.89 22.09 19.30
N ASP A 209 11.12 22.50 19.62
CA ASP A 209 12.33 21.72 19.36
C ASP A 209 12.33 20.41 20.16
N SER A 210 12.01 20.47 21.45
CA SER A 210 11.91 19.28 22.31
C SER A 210 10.89 18.27 21.79
N GLU A 211 9.69 18.73 21.43
CA GLU A 211 8.60 17.87 20.94
C GLU A 211 8.91 17.31 19.55
N SER A 212 9.54 18.10 18.67
CA SER A 212 10.01 17.64 17.35
C SER A 212 11.08 16.54 17.49
N ASN A 213 12.05 16.73 18.40
CA ASN A 213 13.05 15.69 18.68
C ASN A 213 12.42 14.47 19.34
N GLY A 214 11.44 14.67 20.23
CA GLY A 214 10.64 13.59 20.82
C GLY A 214 9.98 12.71 19.76
N TYR A 215 9.38 13.33 18.74
CA TYR A 215 8.75 12.59 17.65
C TYR A 215 9.78 11.86 16.77
N LYS A 216 10.84 12.55 16.34
CA LYS A 216 11.91 11.97 15.50
C LYS A 216 12.59 10.76 16.16
N GLU A 217 12.71 10.79 17.48
CA GLU A 217 13.35 9.71 18.27
C GLU A 217 12.33 8.67 18.78
N GLY A 218 11.06 8.76 18.36
CA GLY A 218 10.01 7.79 18.69
C GLY A 218 9.51 7.84 20.13
N ARG A 219 9.80 8.92 20.88
CA ARG A 219 9.35 9.10 22.27
C ARG A 219 7.89 9.52 22.39
N ILE A 220 7.37 10.25 21.40
CA ILE A 220 5.96 10.64 21.35
C ILE A 220 5.33 10.11 20.06
N ALA A 221 4.03 9.78 20.15
CA ALA A 221 3.28 9.32 19.00
C ALA A 221 2.99 10.46 18.03
N PHE A 222 2.69 10.13 16.76
CA PHE A 222 2.42 11.12 15.73
C PHE A 222 1.21 12.00 16.06
N ASP A 223 0.14 11.43 16.64
CA ASP A 223 -1.06 12.17 17.04
C ASP A 223 -0.79 13.16 18.19
N GLU A 224 0.18 12.84 19.06
CA GLU A 224 0.64 13.74 20.12
C GLU A 224 1.44 14.88 19.52
N TYR A 225 2.36 14.59 18.60
CA TYR A 225 3.13 15.60 17.89
C TYR A 225 2.25 16.57 17.09
N LEU A 226 1.26 16.06 16.35
CA LEU A 226 0.30 16.90 15.61
C LEU A 226 -0.46 17.86 16.53
N ARG A 227 -0.86 17.40 17.72
CA ARG A 227 -1.52 18.27 18.73
C ARG A 227 -0.61 19.39 19.22
N VAL A 228 0.68 19.13 19.38
CA VAL A 228 1.65 20.16 19.74
C VAL A 228 1.72 21.21 18.62
N LEU A 229 1.86 20.77 17.37
CA LEU A 229 1.94 21.68 16.23
C LEU A 229 0.66 22.52 16.08
N GLN A 230 -0.52 21.90 16.21
CA GLN A 230 -1.80 22.60 16.16
C GLN A 230 -1.88 23.72 17.19
N LYS A 231 -1.51 23.44 18.45
CA LYS A 231 -1.50 24.46 19.52
C LYS A 231 -0.56 25.62 19.22
N ILE A 232 0.59 25.35 18.58
CA ILE A 232 1.55 26.39 18.19
C ILE A 232 0.97 27.24 17.07
N VAL A 233 0.39 26.63 16.04
CA VAL A 233 -0.28 27.33 14.94
C VAL A 233 -1.38 28.24 15.46
N GLU A 234 -2.24 27.75 16.35
CA GLU A 234 -3.34 28.52 16.95
C GLU A 234 -2.83 29.68 17.82
N LYS A 235 -1.84 29.42 18.68
CA LYS A 235 -1.29 30.41 19.61
C LYS A 235 -0.56 31.54 18.88
N GLU A 236 0.29 31.18 17.92
CA GLU A 236 1.13 32.13 17.19
C GLU A 236 0.44 32.68 15.92
N LYS A 237 -0.81 32.24 15.66
CA LYS A 237 -1.65 32.65 14.51
C LYS A 237 -0.94 32.45 13.16
N ILE A 238 -0.30 31.30 13.01
CA ILE A 238 0.44 30.95 11.79
C ILE A 238 -0.56 30.65 10.68
N ASP A 239 -0.41 31.32 9.53
CA ASP A 239 -1.19 30.99 8.35
C ASP A 239 -0.66 29.69 7.72
N ILE A 240 -1.46 28.63 7.83
CA ILE A 240 -1.17 27.31 7.25
C ILE A 240 -1.89 27.08 5.92
N SER A 241 -2.59 28.08 5.37
CA SER A 241 -3.30 27.95 4.10
C SER A 241 -2.37 27.62 2.93
N GLY A 242 -1.09 28.02 3.01
CA GLY A 242 -0.04 27.66 2.06
C GLY A 242 0.39 26.19 2.12
N ASN A 243 0.07 25.45 3.19
CA ASN A 243 0.33 24.02 3.33
C ASN A 243 -0.99 23.25 3.54
N MET A 244 -1.72 23.09 2.44
CA MET A 244 -3.03 22.43 2.43
C MET A 244 -3.01 21.02 3.01
N GLU A 245 -1.94 20.23 2.79
CA GLU A 245 -1.85 18.86 3.29
C GLU A 245 -1.65 18.79 4.80
N PHE A 246 -0.86 19.71 5.37
CA PHE A 246 -0.72 19.83 6.81
C PHE A 246 -2.04 20.23 7.49
N GLY A 247 -2.75 21.21 6.93
CA GLY A 247 -4.09 21.57 7.40
C GLY A 247 -5.06 20.39 7.34
N ARG A 248 -4.99 19.59 6.27
CA ARG A 248 -5.79 18.37 6.14
C ARG A 248 -5.49 17.37 7.25
N VAL A 249 -4.22 17.06 7.52
CA VAL A 249 -3.88 16.11 8.59
C VAL A 249 -4.34 16.56 9.97
N LEU A 250 -4.29 17.85 10.26
CA LEU A 250 -4.85 18.38 11.50
C LEU A 250 -6.38 18.18 11.57
N GLU A 251 -7.10 18.46 10.47
CA GLU A 251 -8.53 18.22 10.39
C GLU A 251 -8.87 16.73 10.56
N MET A 252 -8.11 15.86 9.91
CA MET A 252 -8.25 14.40 9.98
C MET A 252 -8.12 13.88 11.42
N SER A 253 -7.07 14.30 12.14
CA SER A 253 -6.88 13.92 13.55
C SER A 253 -8.05 14.37 14.44
N GLY A 254 -8.67 15.50 14.09
CA GLY A 254 -9.90 15.96 14.73
C GLY A 254 -11.13 15.09 14.42
N LYS A 255 -11.28 14.64 13.17
CA LYS A 255 -12.39 13.76 12.74
C LYS A 255 -12.27 12.36 13.34
N GLU A 256 -11.07 11.79 13.38
CA GLU A 256 -10.79 10.45 13.90
C GLU A 256 -11.33 10.27 15.34
N LYS A 257 -11.14 11.29 16.19
CA LYS A 257 -11.61 11.29 17.59
C LYS A 257 -13.12 11.33 17.75
N GLN A 258 -13.85 11.73 16.71
CA GLN A 258 -15.31 11.85 16.73
C GLN A 258 -16.00 10.56 16.26
N ILE A 259 -15.23 9.54 15.89
CA ILE A 259 -15.73 8.27 15.37
C ILE A 259 -15.68 7.21 16.45
N ASP A 260 -16.83 6.62 16.74
CA ASP A 260 -16.89 5.39 17.51
C ASP A 260 -16.70 4.20 16.55
N PHE A 261 -15.46 3.77 16.33
CA PHE A 261 -15.12 2.70 15.37
C PHE A 261 -15.89 1.41 15.64
N LYS A 262 -16.19 1.09 16.91
CA LYS A 262 -16.94 -0.11 17.28
C LYS A 262 -18.40 0.02 16.85
N LYS A 263 -19.00 1.20 16.97
CA LYS A 263 -20.34 1.48 16.44
C LYS A 263 -20.35 1.50 14.92
N ALA A 264 -19.38 2.16 14.27
CA ALA A 264 -19.26 2.18 12.81
C ALA A 264 -19.20 0.75 12.22
N GLU A 265 -18.44 -0.14 12.86
CA GLU A 265 -18.39 -1.56 12.49
C GLU A 265 -19.74 -2.27 12.69
N GLY A 266 -20.44 -1.98 13.79
CA GLY A 266 -21.77 -2.50 14.04
C GLY A 266 -22.81 -2.01 13.02
N GLU A 267 -22.74 -0.74 12.63
CA GLU A 267 -23.58 -0.13 11.60
C GLU A 267 -23.30 -0.72 10.22
N ARG A 268 -22.03 -0.97 9.88
CA ARG A 268 -21.66 -1.67 8.64
C ARG A 268 -22.31 -3.04 8.56
N LYS A 269 -22.24 -3.85 9.63
CA LYS A 269 -22.85 -5.19 9.65
C LYS A 269 -24.34 -5.13 9.44
N LYS A 270 -25.03 -4.23 10.15
CA LYS A 270 -26.48 -4.01 9.98
C LYS A 270 -26.82 -3.59 8.56
N LEU A 271 -26.06 -2.68 7.97
CA LEU A 271 -26.28 -2.24 6.60
C LEU A 271 -26.13 -3.41 5.62
N VAL A 272 -25.07 -4.20 5.72
CA VAL A 272 -24.86 -5.39 4.87
C VAL A 272 -25.99 -6.42 5.03
N GLU A 273 -26.49 -6.63 6.26
CA GLU A 273 -27.65 -7.50 6.51
C GLU A 273 -28.91 -6.98 5.81
N ILE A 274 -29.24 -5.70 5.96
CA ILE A 274 -30.41 -5.06 5.32
C ILE A 274 -30.30 -5.15 3.79
N LEU A 275 -29.11 -4.87 3.24
CA LEU A 275 -28.84 -4.97 1.82
C LEU A 275 -29.00 -6.41 1.33
N GLY A 276 -28.54 -7.40 2.09
CA GLY A 276 -28.71 -8.82 1.75
C GLY A 276 -30.17 -9.27 1.64
N GLU A 277 -31.08 -8.63 2.40
CA GLU A 277 -32.52 -8.93 2.37
C GLU A 277 -33.27 -8.18 1.26
N LYS A 278 -32.86 -6.93 0.96
CA LYS A 278 -33.59 -6.03 0.05
C LYS A 278 -33.09 -6.07 -1.40
N LEU A 279 -31.80 -6.38 -1.62
CA LEU A 279 -31.21 -6.37 -2.96
C LEU A 279 -31.62 -7.59 -3.79
N SER A 280 -31.62 -7.44 -5.11
CA SER A 280 -31.80 -8.59 -6.01
C SER A 280 -30.62 -9.57 -5.92
N ARG A 281 -30.82 -10.82 -6.33
CA ARG A 281 -29.72 -11.83 -6.36
C ARG A 281 -28.47 -11.34 -7.09
N ASN A 282 -28.63 -10.60 -8.18
CA ASN A 282 -27.51 -10.07 -8.96
C ASN A 282 -26.75 -8.98 -8.20
N GLU A 283 -27.46 -8.15 -7.43
CA GLU A 283 -26.88 -7.08 -6.63
C GLU A 283 -26.22 -7.61 -5.36
N VAL A 284 -26.81 -8.62 -4.71
CA VAL A 284 -26.16 -9.36 -3.62
C VAL A 284 -24.85 -9.99 -4.11
N LYS A 285 -24.85 -10.60 -5.31
CA LYS A 285 -23.63 -11.14 -5.91
C LYS A 285 -22.56 -10.05 -6.09
N ARG A 286 -22.93 -8.89 -6.65
CA ARG A 286 -22.00 -7.74 -6.79
C ARG A 286 -21.50 -7.21 -5.46
N MET A 287 -22.36 -7.18 -4.44
CA MET A 287 -21.97 -6.78 -3.08
C MET A 287 -20.92 -7.73 -2.51
N VAL A 288 -21.12 -9.05 -2.65
CA VAL A 288 -20.14 -10.07 -2.23
C VAL A 288 -18.82 -9.92 -2.99
N GLU A 289 -18.86 -9.71 -4.31
CA GLU A 289 -17.66 -9.46 -5.14
C GLU A 289 -16.89 -8.22 -4.63
N ASN A 290 -17.58 -7.13 -4.27
CA ASN A 290 -16.94 -5.93 -3.72
C ASN A 290 -16.39 -6.14 -2.30
N ILE A 291 -17.07 -6.93 -1.45
CA ILE A 291 -16.56 -7.31 -0.12
C ILE A 291 -15.28 -8.13 -0.27
N GLU A 292 -15.25 -9.08 -1.20
CA GLU A 292 -14.08 -9.90 -1.48
C GLU A 292 -12.91 -9.04 -1.95
N LYS A 293 -13.12 -8.18 -2.95
CA LYS A 293 -12.09 -7.24 -3.43
C LYS A 293 -11.57 -6.32 -2.33
N PHE A 294 -12.44 -5.80 -1.47
CA PHE A 294 -12.02 -4.97 -0.34
C PHE A 294 -11.20 -5.78 0.67
N SER A 295 -11.60 -7.03 0.97
CA SER A 295 -10.86 -7.91 1.89
C SER A 295 -9.51 -8.37 1.35
N GLN A 296 -9.37 -8.42 0.03
CA GLN A 296 -8.11 -8.71 -0.68
C GLN A 296 -7.30 -7.44 -1.00
N GLU A 297 -7.74 -6.28 -0.48
CA GLU A 297 -7.09 -4.98 -0.68
C GLU A 297 -6.96 -4.59 -2.17
N GLU A 298 -7.80 -5.14 -3.05
CA GLU A 298 -7.90 -4.80 -4.48
C GLU A 298 -8.80 -3.57 -4.72
N MET A 299 -9.49 -3.09 -3.68
CA MET A 299 -10.42 -1.97 -3.74
C MET A 299 -10.14 -0.99 -2.60
N LEU A 300 -10.00 0.30 -2.94
CA LEU A 300 -9.90 1.39 -1.96
C LEU A 300 -11.08 1.37 -0.99
N GLY A 301 -10.80 1.66 0.28
CA GLY A 301 -11.82 1.73 1.32
C GLY A 301 -12.85 2.80 1.00
N SER A 302 -12.44 3.99 0.53
CA SER A 302 -13.39 5.04 0.16
C SER A 302 -14.39 4.57 -0.89
N LYS A 303 -13.95 3.85 -1.93
CA LYS A 303 -14.81 3.30 -2.97
C LYS A 303 -15.77 2.23 -2.42
N PHE A 304 -15.28 1.37 -1.53
CA PHE A 304 -16.10 0.30 -0.94
C PHE A 304 -17.21 0.87 -0.05
N TYR A 305 -16.86 1.78 0.85
CA TYR A 305 -17.82 2.42 1.74
C TYR A 305 -18.78 3.36 0.98
N GLU A 306 -18.30 4.05 -0.07
CA GLU A 306 -19.19 4.81 -0.97
C GLU A 306 -20.22 3.91 -1.64
N TYR A 307 -19.80 2.73 -2.12
CA TYR A 307 -20.72 1.74 -2.71
C TYR A 307 -21.77 1.28 -1.69
N LEU A 308 -21.36 0.90 -0.48
CA LEU A 308 -22.29 0.45 0.56
C LEU A 308 -23.32 1.53 0.92
N LEU A 309 -22.88 2.78 1.09
CA LEU A 309 -23.77 3.89 1.42
C LEU A 309 -24.77 4.17 0.29
N LYS A 310 -24.32 4.16 -0.98
CA LYS A 310 -25.20 4.31 -2.15
C LYS A 310 -26.26 3.20 -2.25
N MET A 311 -25.88 1.95 -1.95
CA MET A 311 -26.85 0.84 -1.92
C MET A 311 -27.81 0.99 -0.73
N GLY A 312 -27.33 1.49 0.40
CA GLY A 312 -28.15 1.82 1.57
C GLY A 312 -29.22 2.85 1.25
N GLU A 313 -28.84 3.95 0.61
CA GLU A 313 -29.77 4.98 0.14
C GLU A 313 -30.82 4.40 -0.82
N TRP A 314 -30.40 3.55 -1.76
CA TRP A 314 -31.33 2.88 -2.67
C TRP A 314 -32.31 1.92 -1.98
N CYS A 315 -31.90 1.35 -0.85
CA CYS A 315 -32.72 0.51 0.03
C CYS A 315 -33.50 1.30 1.10
N GLU A 316 -33.55 2.64 0.99
CA GLU A 316 -34.20 3.55 1.94
C GLU A 316 -33.63 3.50 3.37
N VAL A 317 -32.34 3.16 3.52
CA VAL A 317 -31.63 3.32 4.79
C VAL A 317 -31.13 4.76 4.88
N GLU A 318 -31.65 5.53 5.81
CA GLU A 318 -31.26 6.92 5.96
C GLU A 318 -29.89 7.06 6.65
N SER A 319 -29.11 8.09 6.30
CA SER A 319 -27.80 8.35 6.92
C SER A 319 -27.88 8.53 8.45
N ARG A 320 -29.05 8.92 8.99
CA ARG A 320 -29.29 9.03 10.44
C ARG A 320 -29.29 7.67 11.17
N GLU A 321 -29.51 6.58 10.44
CA GLU A 321 -29.53 5.21 10.99
C GLU A 321 -28.14 4.60 11.07
N ILE A 322 -27.19 5.15 10.29
CA ILE A 322 -25.79 4.73 10.20
C ILE A 322 -24.81 5.92 10.32
N PRO A 323 -24.95 6.76 11.37
CA PRO A 323 -24.20 8.02 11.47
C PRO A 323 -22.70 7.83 11.68
N GLU A 324 -22.27 6.79 12.40
CA GLU A 324 -20.84 6.53 12.65
C GLU A 324 -20.17 5.94 11.41
N LEU A 325 -20.87 5.10 10.64
CA LEU A 325 -20.40 4.57 9.37
C LEU A 325 -20.23 5.69 8.33
N ALA A 326 -21.16 6.65 8.28
CA ALA A 326 -21.04 7.82 7.41
C ALA A 326 -19.82 8.69 7.78
N ARG A 327 -19.59 8.93 9.09
CA ARG A 327 -18.37 9.63 9.55
C ARG A 327 -17.10 8.85 9.22
N TYR A 328 -17.13 7.53 9.36
CA TYR A 328 -16.00 6.67 9.04
C TYR A 328 -15.66 6.68 7.54
N TYR A 329 -16.67 6.67 6.67
CA TYR A 329 -16.49 6.86 5.23
C TYR A 329 -15.83 8.21 4.93
N GLU A 330 -16.33 9.31 5.49
CA GLU A 330 -15.74 10.64 5.29
C GLU A 330 -14.29 10.68 5.80
N TYR A 331 -13.99 10.02 6.92
CA TYR A 331 -12.62 9.87 7.43
C TYR A 331 -11.71 9.10 6.46
N ILE A 332 -12.13 7.93 5.97
CA ILE A 332 -11.33 7.15 5.01
C ILE A 332 -11.12 7.93 3.71
N LYS A 333 -12.19 8.51 3.16
CA LYS A 333 -12.11 9.30 1.93
C LYS A 333 -11.15 10.46 2.06
N PHE A 334 -11.15 11.11 3.23
CA PHE A 334 -10.23 12.19 3.53
C PHE A 334 -8.80 11.69 3.69
N TYR A 335 -8.59 10.58 4.42
CA TYR A 335 -7.29 9.93 4.62
C TYR A 335 -6.65 9.52 3.28
N GLU A 336 -7.40 8.80 2.42
CA GLU A 336 -6.94 8.37 1.10
C GLU A 336 -6.72 9.56 0.13
N GLY A 337 -7.30 10.73 0.43
CA GLY A 337 -7.10 11.95 -0.34
C GLY A 337 -5.88 12.78 0.05
N ILE A 338 -5.18 12.42 1.14
CA ILE A 338 -3.96 13.10 1.60
C ILE A 338 -2.76 12.60 0.81
N LYS A 339 -1.99 13.53 0.23
CA LYS A 339 -0.78 13.20 -0.53
C LYS A 339 0.44 13.14 0.39
N ASN A 340 0.83 11.93 0.77
CA ASN A 340 1.93 11.69 1.72
C ASN A 340 3.26 12.38 1.36
N LYS A 341 3.59 12.52 0.06
CA LYS A 341 4.83 13.17 -0.41
C LYS A 341 4.99 14.64 -0.01
N ASN A 342 3.91 15.31 0.42
CA ASN A 342 3.91 16.74 0.76
C ASN A 342 3.67 17.05 2.24
N LEU A 343 3.48 16.02 3.08
CA LEU A 343 3.08 16.19 4.48
C LEU A 343 4.13 16.89 5.36
N LEU A 344 5.40 16.64 5.08
CA LEU A 344 6.53 17.13 5.88
C LEU A 344 7.65 17.71 5.02
N ASN A 345 7.36 18.20 3.81
CA ASN A 345 8.29 19.05 3.07
C ASN A 345 8.38 20.43 3.74
N LEU A 346 8.90 20.45 4.97
CA LEU A 346 9.56 21.60 5.56
C LEU A 346 10.97 21.60 5.00
N ALA A 347 11.10 22.09 3.77
CA ALA A 347 12.38 22.43 3.18
C ALA A 347 12.98 23.65 3.90
#